data_AF-A0A497D513-F1
#
_entry.id   AF-A0A497D513-F1
#
_cell.length_a   1.000
_cell.length_b   1.000
_cell.length_c   1.000
_cell.angle_alpha   90.00
_cell.angle_beta   90.00
_cell.angle_gamma   90.00
#
_symmetry.space_group_name_H-M   'P 1'
#
loop_
_entity.id
_entity.type
_entity.pdbx_description
1 polymer ?
#
loop_
_entity_poly.entity_id
_entity_poly.type
_entity_poly.pdbx_seq_one_letter_code
_entity_poly.pdbx_strand_id
1 'polypeptide(L)'
;MLNYRNLNILFFSVLAVIIVAEYFFSQICFLPVFVLVAVYLALIAWGSSKIQLDFYFTSLHRGNTEKKEIALTFDDGPHPEFTPMVLDLLDKYQVKATFFCIGKQAEQHPDIVSAATEKNHLAGNHSYSHSLLFDLFSPRKMENELNRTTEIILQTTGKKPKLFRPPYGVTNPLLKKALKKTGLVSVGWSVRSFDTVKSTEQVLEKLKRETHPGAIILLHDTHEKIIPILTAFLPWLVQNGYRVVPLDDLLKIQAYESN
;
A
#
# COMPACT_ATOMS: atom_id res chain seq x y z
N MET A 1 13.05 11.82 -12.56
CA MET A 1 11.69 11.42 -12.12
C MET A 1 10.91 12.65 -11.70
N LEU A 2 9.64 12.74 -12.13
CA LEU A 2 8.72 13.78 -11.68
C LEU A 2 8.37 13.51 -10.20
N ASN A 3 8.65 14.46 -9.31
CA ASN A 3 8.26 14.41 -7.91
C ASN A 3 7.53 15.70 -7.54
N TYR A 4 6.80 15.69 -6.43
CA TYR A 4 5.94 16.80 -6.03
C TYR A 4 6.68 18.14 -5.93
N ARG A 5 7.91 18.14 -5.41
CA ARG A 5 8.73 19.35 -5.30
C ARG A 5 9.04 19.94 -6.67
N ASN A 6 9.53 19.10 -7.59
CA ASN A 6 9.92 19.54 -8.92
C ASN A 6 8.70 19.96 -9.76
N LEU A 7 7.55 19.28 -9.59
CA LEU A 7 6.30 19.69 -10.23
C LEU A 7 5.86 21.08 -9.75
N ASN A 8 5.91 21.35 -8.45
CA ASN A 8 5.54 22.67 -7.92
C ASN A 8 6.47 23.78 -8.43
N ILE A 9 7.79 23.54 -8.42
CA ILE A 9 8.76 24.51 -8.94
C ILE A 9 8.45 24.82 -10.41
N LEU A 10 8.23 23.79 -11.24
CA LEU A 10 7.89 23.96 -12.64
C LEU A 10 6.58 24.74 -12.81
N PHE A 11 5.52 24.34 -12.11
CA PHE A 11 4.21 24.99 -12.18
C PHE A 11 4.30 26.48 -11.86
N PHE A 12 4.90 26.85 -10.73
CA PHE A 12 5.00 28.26 -10.32
C PHE A 12 5.93 29.06 -11.24
N SER A 13 6.97 28.44 -11.80
CA SER A 13 7.85 29.09 -12.78
C SER A 13 7.10 29.40 -14.08
N VAL A 14 6.35 28.43 -14.62
CA VAL A 14 5.55 28.63 -15.85
C VAL A 14 4.42 29.63 -15.59
N LEU A 15 3.75 29.55 -14.45
CA LEU A 15 2.70 30.50 -14.08
C LEU A 15 3.24 31.93 -14.02
N ALA A 16 4.41 32.15 -13.43
CA ALA A 16 5.04 33.47 -13.40
C ALA A 16 5.35 34.00 -14.81
N VAL A 17 5.85 33.14 -15.72
CA VAL A 17 6.11 33.52 -17.12
C VAL A 17 4.82 33.91 -17.85
N ILE A 18 3.72 33.17 -17.66
CA ILE A 18 2.41 33.49 -18.26
C ILE A 18 1.92 34.85 -17.76
N ILE A 19 1.97 35.09 -16.44
CA ILE A 19 1.54 36.37 -15.85
C ILE A 19 2.38 37.54 -16.39
N VAL A 20 3.69 37.38 -16.49
CA VAL A 20 4.58 38.41 -17.06
C VAL A 20 4.28 38.65 -18.53
N ALA A 21 4.04 37.60 -19.32
CA ALA A 21 3.67 37.74 -20.73
C ALA A 21 2.33 38.47 -20.89
N GLU A 22 1.29 38.09 -20.13
CA GLU A 22 -0.01 38.79 -20.15
C GLU A 22 0.13 40.28 -19.81
N TYR A 23 1.00 40.62 -18.85
CA TYR A 23 1.30 42.00 -18.49
C TYR A 23 1.92 42.78 -19.67
N PHE A 24 2.90 42.21 -20.38
CA PHE A 24 3.58 42.91 -21.48
C PHE A 24 2.77 42.97 -22.77
N PHE A 25 1.97 41.95 -23.09
CA PHE A 25 1.23 41.87 -24.34
C PHE A 25 -0.19 42.45 -24.25
N SER A 26 -0.65 42.88 -23.06
CA SER A 26 -1.95 43.51 -22.82
C SER A 26 -3.16 42.73 -23.37
N GLN A 27 -2.98 41.43 -23.61
CA GLN A 27 -4.04 40.50 -23.98
C GLN A 27 -4.38 39.68 -22.76
N ILE A 28 -5.48 40.04 -22.09
CA ILE A 28 -6.01 39.24 -20.99
C ILE A 28 -6.63 37.97 -21.59
N CYS A 29 -5.88 36.88 -21.56
CA CYS A 29 -6.34 35.56 -21.99
C CYS A 29 -6.02 34.56 -20.88
N PHE A 30 -6.99 34.26 -20.01
CA PHE A 30 -6.79 33.32 -18.89
C PHE A 30 -6.71 31.84 -19.31
N LEU A 31 -6.92 31.53 -20.59
CA LEU A 31 -6.93 30.15 -21.07
C LEU A 31 -5.62 29.39 -20.76
N PRO A 32 -4.41 29.96 -20.97
CA PRO A 32 -3.16 29.28 -20.62
C PRO A 32 -3.04 29.01 -19.12
N VAL A 33 -3.53 29.92 -18.27
CA VAL A 33 -3.57 29.73 -16.81
C VAL A 33 -4.51 28.56 -16.46
N PHE A 34 -5.72 28.52 -17.01
CA PHE A 34 -6.66 27.42 -16.76
C PHE A 34 -6.12 26.08 -17.24
N VAL A 35 -5.50 26.04 -18.42
CA VAL A 35 -4.86 24.83 -18.95
C VAL A 35 -3.71 24.39 -18.03
N LEU A 36 -2.84 25.32 -17.61
CA LEU A 36 -1.73 25.01 -16.71
C LEU A 36 -2.23 24.45 -15.37
N VAL A 37 -3.25 25.06 -14.78
CA VAL A 37 -3.88 24.60 -13.53
C VAL A 37 -4.51 23.22 -13.72
N ALA A 38 -5.26 22.99 -14.80
CA ALA A 38 -5.88 21.69 -15.08
C ALA A 38 -4.83 20.58 -15.23
N VAL A 39 -3.75 20.84 -15.99
CA VAL A 39 -2.63 19.90 -16.14
C VAL A 39 -1.96 19.63 -14.79
N TYR A 40 -1.71 20.67 -14.00
CA TYR A 40 -1.11 20.52 -12.67
C TYR A 40 -1.96 19.68 -11.72
N LEU A 41 -3.28 19.92 -11.68
CA LEU A 41 -4.21 19.12 -10.88
C LEU A 41 -4.29 17.68 -11.37
N ALA A 42 -4.26 17.43 -12.68
CA ALA A 42 -4.23 16.09 -13.24
C ALA A 42 -2.95 15.33 -12.85
N LEU A 43 -1.79 16.01 -12.88
CA LEU A 43 -0.51 15.42 -12.46
C LEU A 43 -0.48 15.15 -10.94
N ILE A 44 -1.06 16.02 -10.12
CA ILE A 44 -1.24 15.77 -8.68
C ILE A 44 -2.13 14.55 -8.45
N ALA A 45 -3.29 14.48 -9.10
CA ALA A 45 -4.21 13.35 -8.94
C ALA A 45 -3.56 12.02 -9.39
N TRP A 46 -2.81 12.05 -10.49
CA TRP A 46 -2.05 10.90 -10.96
C TRP A 46 -0.93 10.50 -10.00
N GLY A 47 -0.15 11.46 -9.52
CA GLY A 47 0.92 11.25 -8.53
C GLY A 47 0.41 10.70 -7.20
N SER A 48 -0.74 11.16 -6.73
CA SER A 48 -1.38 10.69 -5.49
C SER A 48 -1.95 9.27 -5.61
N SER A 49 -2.45 8.89 -6.79
CA SER A 49 -3.10 7.59 -7.02
C SER A 49 -2.16 6.45 -7.43
N LYS A 50 -0.90 6.76 -7.74
CA LYS A 50 0.13 5.80 -8.17
C LYS A 50 1.27 5.75 -7.17
N ILE A 51 1.10 4.92 -6.13
CA ILE A 51 2.09 4.72 -5.06
C ILE A 51 3.49 4.33 -5.56
N GLN A 52 3.60 3.72 -6.75
CA GLN A 52 4.87 3.33 -7.36
C GLN A 52 5.70 4.51 -7.90
N LEU A 53 5.10 5.70 -8.05
CA LEU A 53 5.80 6.88 -8.56
C LEU A 53 6.70 7.55 -7.51
N ASP A 54 6.58 7.16 -6.24
CA ASP A 54 7.27 7.78 -5.11
C ASP A 54 7.10 9.32 -5.10
N PHE A 55 5.92 9.79 -5.54
CA PHE A 55 5.72 11.17 -5.95
C PHE A 55 5.89 12.17 -4.80
N TYR A 56 5.41 11.81 -3.60
CA TYR A 56 5.55 12.61 -2.38
C TYR A 56 6.67 12.10 -1.46
N PHE A 57 6.80 10.79 -1.35
CA PHE A 57 7.78 10.06 -0.54
C PHE A 57 7.90 8.64 -1.08
N THR A 58 8.97 7.94 -0.69
CA THR A 58 9.21 6.56 -1.11
C THR A 58 8.24 5.60 -0.41
N SER A 59 7.57 4.79 -1.21
CA SER A 59 6.75 3.67 -0.76
C SER A 59 7.32 2.38 -1.34
N LEU A 60 7.78 1.47 -0.50
CA LEU A 60 8.43 0.22 -0.94
C LEU A 60 7.41 -0.67 -1.64
N HIS A 61 7.51 -0.79 -2.97
CA HIS A 61 6.49 -1.44 -3.80
C HIS A 61 7.00 -2.65 -4.58
N ARG A 62 8.31 -2.94 -4.53
CA ARG A 62 8.92 -4.18 -5.02
C ARG A 62 10.25 -4.45 -4.32
N GLY A 63 10.65 -5.72 -4.25
CA GLY A 63 12.00 -6.13 -3.89
C GLY A 63 13.00 -5.83 -5.00
N ASN A 64 14.24 -5.51 -4.63
CA ASN A 64 15.36 -5.35 -5.57
C ASN A 64 16.09 -6.69 -5.74
N THR A 65 15.54 -7.58 -6.57
CA THR A 65 16.08 -8.92 -6.81
C THR A 65 15.72 -9.42 -8.21
N GLU A 66 16.63 -10.19 -8.81
CA GLU A 66 16.39 -10.93 -10.05
C GLU A 66 15.92 -12.37 -9.78
N LYS A 67 16.02 -12.82 -8.51
CA LYS A 67 15.48 -14.12 -8.10
C LYS A 67 13.96 -14.09 -8.19
N LYS A 68 13.35 -15.22 -8.55
CA LYS A 68 11.90 -15.43 -8.54
C LYS A 68 11.33 -15.50 -7.11
N GLU A 69 11.61 -14.49 -6.32
CA GLU A 69 11.11 -14.31 -4.96
C GLU A 69 10.03 -13.22 -4.98
N ILE A 70 8.90 -13.49 -4.32
CA ILE A 70 7.77 -12.56 -4.23
C ILE A 70 7.23 -12.53 -2.81
N ALA A 71 6.49 -11.49 -2.46
CA ALA A 71 5.78 -11.40 -1.19
C ALA A 71 4.27 -11.35 -1.45
N LEU A 72 3.51 -12.19 -0.74
CA LEU A 72 2.06 -12.09 -0.67
C LEU A 72 1.67 -11.16 0.47
N THR A 73 0.79 -10.21 0.17
CA THR A 73 0.30 -9.25 1.15
C THR A 73 -1.22 -9.14 1.09
N PHE A 74 -1.85 -9.03 2.24
CA PHE A 74 -3.30 -8.98 2.42
C PHE A 74 -3.69 -7.69 3.13
N ASP A 75 -4.68 -6.97 2.60
CA ASP A 75 -5.23 -5.75 3.19
C ASP A 75 -6.65 -5.99 3.73
N ASP A 76 -7.09 -5.07 4.58
CA ASP A 76 -8.44 -4.92 5.14
C ASP A 76 -8.84 -5.90 6.25
N GLY A 77 -8.07 -6.97 6.49
CA GLY A 77 -8.31 -7.90 7.60
C GLY A 77 -7.94 -7.36 9.00
N PRO A 78 -8.06 -8.20 10.04
CA PRO A 78 -8.57 -9.58 9.99
C PRO A 78 -10.09 -9.65 9.80
N HIS A 79 -10.56 -10.60 9.01
CA HIS A 79 -11.95 -11.02 8.90
C HIS A 79 -12.16 -12.35 9.64
N PRO A 80 -13.23 -12.49 10.45
CA PRO A 80 -13.41 -13.66 11.33
C PRO A 80 -13.53 -15.01 10.59
N GLU A 81 -14.11 -15.01 9.39
CA GLU A 81 -14.26 -16.22 8.57
C GLU A 81 -13.07 -16.46 7.62
N PHE A 82 -12.75 -15.49 6.76
CA PHE A 82 -11.80 -15.70 5.66
C PHE A 82 -10.33 -15.62 6.08
N THR A 83 -9.94 -14.78 7.04
CA THR A 83 -8.53 -14.70 7.47
C THR A 83 -8.02 -16.04 8.02
N PRO A 84 -8.74 -16.74 8.92
CA PRO A 84 -8.34 -18.09 9.35
C PRO A 84 -8.20 -19.08 8.20
N MET A 85 -9.15 -19.10 7.26
CA MET A 85 -9.07 -19.98 6.08
C MET A 85 -7.86 -19.67 5.19
N VAL A 86 -7.52 -18.39 5.04
CA VAL A 86 -6.31 -17.95 4.33
C VAL A 86 -5.06 -18.44 5.06
N LEU A 87 -4.98 -18.30 6.39
CA LEU A 87 -3.85 -18.79 7.19
C LEU A 87 -3.68 -20.30 7.02
N ASP A 88 -4.75 -21.09 7.05
CA ASP A 88 -4.70 -22.54 6.86
C ASP A 88 -4.21 -22.94 5.47
N LEU A 89 -4.62 -22.22 4.43
CA LEU A 89 -4.08 -22.40 3.08
C LEU A 89 -2.59 -22.06 3.02
N LEU A 90 -2.18 -20.93 3.59
CA LEU A 90 -0.77 -20.53 3.58
C LEU A 90 0.10 -21.55 4.32
N ASP A 91 -0.35 -22.09 5.45
CA ASP A 91 0.36 -23.14 6.19
C ASP A 91 0.44 -24.45 5.40
N LYS A 92 -0.64 -24.85 4.71
CA LYS A 92 -0.64 -26.04 3.83
C LYS A 92 0.44 -25.95 2.75
N TYR A 93 0.69 -24.75 2.22
CA TYR A 93 1.74 -24.50 1.23
C TYR A 93 3.07 -24.05 1.85
N GLN A 94 3.18 -24.01 3.18
CA GLN A 94 4.36 -23.54 3.93
C GLN A 94 4.82 -22.13 3.51
N VAL A 95 3.86 -21.26 3.21
CA VAL A 95 4.10 -19.88 2.77
C VAL A 95 3.88 -18.92 3.93
N LYS A 96 4.74 -17.90 4.03
CA LYS A 96 4.55 -16.76 4.93
C LYS A 96 4.16 -15.52 4.14
N ALA A 97 3.37 -14.67 4.77
CA ALA A 97 2.71 -13.52 4.15
C ALA A 97 2.66 -12.35 5.13
N THR A 98 2.29 -11.18 4.63
CA THR A 98 2.06 -9.98 5.45
C THR A 98 0.60 -9.57 5.42
N PHE A 99 0.01 -9.31 6.58
CA PHE A 99 -1.34 -8.82 6.74
C PHE A 99 -1.28 -7.37 7.20
N PHE A 100 -1.73 -6.43 6.39
CA PHE A 100 -1.91 -5.03 6.79
C PHE A 100 -3.29 -4.88 7.42
N CYS A 101 -3.30 -4.92 8.75
CA CYS A 101 -4.53 -4.97 9.52
C CYS A 101 -5.15 -3.59 9.71
N ILE A 102 -6.46 -3.48 9.50
CA ILE A 102 -7.23 -2.34 9.95
C ILE A 102 -7.31 -2.41 11.48
N GLY A 103 -6.90 -1.34 12.17
CA GLY A 103 -6.81 -1.33 13.63
C GLY A 103 -8.14 -1.66 14.32
N LYS A 104 -9.26 -1.17 13.80
CA LYS A 104 -10.59 -1.51 14.32
C LYS A 104 -10.90 -3.01 14.20
N GLN A 105 -10.46 -3.68 13.14
CA GLN A 105 -10.68 -5.12 12.98
C GLN A 105 -9.73 -5.91 13.88
N ALA A 106 -8.47 -5.48 14.00
CA ALA A 106 -7.51 -6.07 14.93
C ALA A 106 -7.95 -5.94 16.41
N GLU A 107 -8.61 -4.83 16.77
CA GLU A 107 -9.19 -4.63 18.11
C GLU A 107 -10.34 -5.61 18.39
N GLN A 108 -11.12 -5.96 17.36
CA GLN A 108 -12.26 -6.88 17.47
C GLN A 108 -11.87 -8.36 17.41
N HIS A 109 -10.80 -8.68 16.68
CA HIS A 109 -10.33 -10.04 16.46
C HIS A 109 -8.83 -10.19 16.78
N PRO A 110 -8.41 -9.89 18.02
CA PRO A 110 -7.00 -9.96 18.41
C PRO A 110 -6.44 -11.38 18.36
N ASP A 111 -7.29 -12.38 18.59
CA ASP A 111 -6.95 -13.81 18.49
C ASP A 111 -6.44 -14.18 17.09
N ILE A 112 -7.06 -13.64 16.03
CA ILE A 112 -6.67 -13.90 14.64
C ILE A 112 -5.32 -13.26 14.31
N VAL A 113 -5.09 -12.03 14.79
CA VAL A 113 -3.79 -11.35 14.60
C VAL A 113 -2.69 -12.08 15.37
N SER A 114 -2.94 -12.51 16.61
CA SER A 114 -2.00 -13.32 17.40
C SER A 114 -1.66 -14.61 16.66
N ALA A 115 -2.66 -15.38 16.24
CA ALA A 115 -2.49 -16.64 15.52
C ALA A 115 -1.68 -16.47 14.22
N ALA A 116 -1.92 -15.41 13.46
CA ALA A 116 -1.11 -15.09 12.27
C ALA A 116 0.37 -14.88 12.64
N THR A 117 0.66 -14.09 13.68
CA THR A 117 2.05 -13.80 14.08
C THR A 117 2.76 -14.97 14.76
N GLU A 118 2.05 -15.83 15.50
CA GLU A 118 2.57 -17.09 16.06
C GLU A 118 2.98 -18.06 14.96
N LYS A 119 2.23 -18.07 13.86
CA LYS A 119 2.55 -18.79 12.62
C LYS A 119 3.64 -18.09 11.79
N ASN A 120 4.32 -17.07 12.31
CA ASN A 120 5.38 -16.31 11.63
C ASN A 120 4.92 -15.53 10.38
N HIS A 121 3.63 -15.21 10.27
CA HIS A 121 3.21 -14.15 9.35
C HIS A 121 3.53 -12.78 9.95
N LEU A 122 3.62 -11.77 9.09
CA LEU A 122 3.84 -10.40 9.52
C LEU A 122 2.51 -9.67 9.67
N ALA A 123 2.39 -8.85 10.72
CA ALA A 123 1.30 -7.92 10.92
C ALA A 123 1.79 -6.49 10.69
N GLY A 124 1.18 -5.79 9.74
CA GLY A 124 1.43 -4.40 9.40
C GLY A 124 0.23 -3.51 9.70
N ASN A 125 0.43 -2.20 9.66
CA ASN A 125 -0.57 -1.18 9.96
C ASN A 125 -1.35 -0.77 8.70
N HIS A 126 -2.69 -0.71 8.77
CA HIS A 126 -3.54 -0.22 7.67
C HIS A 126 -4.50 0.91 8.09
N SER A 127 -4.02 1.84 8.92
CA SER A 127 -4.84 2.83 9.64
C SER A 127 -5.82 2.18 10.63
N TYR A 128 -6.52 2.99 11.43
CA TYR A 128 -7.42 2.45 12.45
C TYR A 128 -8.82 2.22 11.89
N SER A 129 -9.37 3.23 11.21
CA SER A 129 -10.75 3.24 10.73
C SER A 129 -10.91 2.84 9.27
N HIS A 130 -9.84 2.92 8.47
CA HIS A 130 -9.89 2.78 7.02
C HIS A 130 -10.99 3.66 6.38
N SER A 131 -11.08 4.91 6.85
CA SER A 131 -12.11 5.86 6.40
C SER A 131 -11.95 6.22 4.92
N LEU A 132 -13.08 6.31 4.19
CA LEU A 132 -13.13 6.89 2.84
C LEU A 132 -12.58 8.33 2.76
N LEU A 133 -12.56 9.04 3.90
CA LEU A 133 -12.05 10.41 4.00
C LEU A 133 -10.62 10.46 4.55
N PHE A 134 -9.93 9.32 4.68
CA PHE A 134 -8.59 9.24 5.26
C PHE A 134 -7.64 10.24 4.60
N ASP A 135 -7.66 10.35 3.27
CA ASP A 135 -6.79 11.25 2.50
C ASP A 135 -7.04 12.74 2.75
N LEU A 136 -8.19 13.09 3.32
CA LEU A 136 -8.57 14.46 3.68
C LEU A 136 -8.29 14.77 5.16
N PHE A 137 -7.81 13.80 5.93
CA PHE A 137 -7.48 14.01 7.33
C PHE A 137 -6.29 14.95 7.50
N SER A 138 -6.31 15.69 8.62
CA SER A 138 -5.12 16.45 9.03
C SER A 138 -3.98 15.49 9.39
N PRO A 139 -2.71 15.92 9.31
CA PRO A 139 -1.57 15.09 9.70
C PRO A 139 -1.69 14.51 11.12
N ARG A 140 -2.22 15.30 12.07
CA ARG A 140 -2.45 14.85 13.46
C ARG A 140 -3.51 13.76 13.54
N LYS A 141 -4.57 13.85 12.74
CA LYS A 141 -5.61 12.81 12.72
C LYS A 141 -5.10 11.54 12.07
N MET A 142 -4.33 11.64 10.98
CA MET A 142 -3.63 10.48 10.39
C MET A 142 -2.67 9.86 11.41
N GLU A 143 -1.85 10.66 12.10
CA GLU A 143 -0.94 10.19 13.15
C GLU A 143 -1.68 9.40 14.25
N ASN A 144 -2.83 9.89 14.71
CA ASN A 144 -3.65 9.19 15.70
C ASN A 144 -4.18 7.84 15.16
N GLU A 145 -4.63 7.80 13.90
CA GLU A 145 -5.06 6.54 13.27
C GLU A 145 -3.92 5.52 13.22
N LEU A 146 -2.71 5.98 12.87
CA LEU A 146 -1.53 5.12 12.78
C LEU A 146 -1.08 4.63 14.16
N ASN A 147 -0.91 5.53 15.12
CA ASN A 147 -0.45 5.18 16.46
C ASN A 147 -1.43 4.23 17.17
N ARG A 148 -2.74 4.44 17.01
CA ARG A 148 -3.74 3.55 17.61
C ARG A 148 -3.63 2.13 17.06
N THR A 149 -3.54 1.96 15.74
CA THR A 149 -3.35 0.63 15.14
C THR A 149 -2.04 -0.01 15.54
N THR A 150 -0.95 0.77 15.61
CA THR A 150 0.36 0.27 16.07
C THR A 150 0.29 -0.23 17.50
N GLU A 151 -0.38 0.49 18.40
CA GLU A 151 -0.56 0.09 19.80
C GLU A 151 -1.38 -1.19 19.91
N ILE A 152 -2.48 -1.31 19.16
CA ILE A 152 -3.31 -2.52 19.14
C ILE A 152 -2.47 -3.73 18.71
N ILE A 153 -1.73 -3.62 17.59
CA ILE A 153 -0.88 -4.73 17.12
C ILE A 153 0.20 -5.08 18.15
N LEU A 154 0.82 -4.08 18.79
CA LEU A 154 1.80 -4.30 19.85
C LEU A 154 1.19 -5.05 21.04
N GLN A 155 0.04 -4.61 21.55
CA GLN A 155 -0.63 -5.23 22.69
C GLN A 155 -1.06 -6.66 22.38
N THR A 156 -1.52 -6.92 21.15
CA THR A 156 -1.95 -8.25 20.73
C THR A 156 -0.80 -9.22 20.51
N THR A 157 0.32 -8.76 19.94
CA THR A 157 1.38 -9.65 19.41
C THR A 157 2.70 -9.57 20.18
N GLY A 158 2.85 -8.59 21.07
CA GLY A 158 4.12 -8.23 21.69
C GLY A 158 5.14 -7.62 20.72
N LYS A 159 4.77 -7.36 19.46
CA LYS A 159 5.67 -6.85 18.42
C LYS A 159 5.15 -5.51 17.88
N LYS A 160 5.97 -4.47 17.96
CA LYS A 160 5.59 -3.13 17.47
C LYS A 160 5.81 -3.02 15.96
N PRO A 161 4.77 -2.87 15.12
CA PRO A 161 4.91 -2.87 13.67
C PRO A 161 5.61 -1.60 13.16
N LYS A 162 6.49 -1.75 12.17
CA LYS A 162 7.10 -0.65 11.42
C LYS A 162 6.49 -0.44 10.04
N LEU A 163 5.79 -1.44 9.51
CA LEU A 163 5.24 -1.40 8.16
C LEU A 163 3.85 -0.80 8.17
N PHE A 164 3.58 0.07 7.21
CA PHE A 164 2.27 0.68 6.99
C PHE A 164 1.92 0.67 5.51
N ARG A 165 0.66 0.35 5.19
CA ARG A 165 0.13 0.53 3.85
C ARG A 165 -0.97 1.62 3.86
N PRO A 166 -0.89 2.65 3.00
CA PRO A 166 -1.93 3.66 2.92
C PRO A 166 -3.28 3.05 2.48
N PRO A 167 -4.40 3.38 3.16
CA PRO A 167 -5.74 3.10 2.64
C PRO A 167 -5.87 3.49 1.17
N TYR A 168 -6.43 2.58 0.36
CA TYR A 168 -6.62 2.75 -1.08
C TYR A 168 -5.33 2.98 -1.92
N GLY A 169 -4.15 2.94 -1.30
CA GLY A 169 -2.86 3.27 -1.93
C GLY A 169 -2.66 4.74 -2.26
N VAL A 170 -3.49 5.63 -1.71
CA VAL A 170 -3.38 7.06 -1.97
C VAL A 170 -2.29 7.67 -1.11
N THR A 171 -1.45 8.51 -1.72
CA THR A 171 -0.37 9.21 -1.03
C THR A 171 -0.53 10.71 -1.20
N ASN A 172 -0.14 11.49 -0.19
CA ASN A 172 -0.23 12.94 -0.21
C ASN A 172 0.78 13.59 0.76
N PRO A 173 0.99 14.92 0.72
CA PRO A 173 1.92 15.60 1.62
C PRO A 173 1.54 15.56 3.10
N LEU A 174 0.26 15.39 3.43
CA LEU A 174 -0.22 15.31 4.81
C LEU A 174 0.16 13.97 5.43
N LEU A 175 -0.03 12.88 4.69
CA LEU A 175 0.41 11.55 5.07
C LEU A 175 1.93 11.48 5.25
N LYS A 176 2.70 12.15 4.38
CA LYS A 176 4.16 12.28 4.56
C LYS A 176 4.55 12.84 5.93
N LYS A 177 3.81 13.85 6.40
CA LYS A 177 4.07 14.47 7.72
C LYS A 177 3.73 13.49 8.85
N ALA A 178 2.62 12.77 8.75
CA ALA A 178 2.25 11.74 9.72
C ALA A 178 3.29 10.62 9.80
N LEU A 179 3.74 10.07 8.65
CA LEU A 179 4.76 9.02 8.61
C LEU A 179 6.10 9.45 9.20
N LYS A 180 6.49 10.72 9.01
CA LYS A 180 7.70 11.27 9.65
C LYS A 180 7.59 11.29 11.18
N LYS A 181 6.38 11.48 11.73
CA LYS A 181 6.13 11.51 13.17
C LYS A 181 6.06 10.11 13.78
N THR A 182 5.42 9.17 13.08
CA THR A 182 5.26 7.79 13.58
C THR A 182 6.47 6.89 13.31
N GLY A 183 7.32 7.26 12.33
CA GLY A 183 8.44 6.43 11.92
C GLY A 183 8.05 5.19 11.10
N LEU A 184 6.76 5.05 10.74
CA LEU A 184 6.27 3.96 9.93
C LEU A 184 6.80 4.05 8.49
N VAL A 185 7.17 2.90 7.94
CA VAL A 185 7.63 2.73 6.56
C VAL A 185 6.45 2.43 5.67
N SER A 186 6.25 3.26 4.65
CA SER A 186 5.18 3.03 3.67
C SER A 186 5.53 1.88 2.73
N VAL A 187 4.59 0.94 2.57
CA VAL A 187 4.67 -0.21 1.66
C VAL A 187 3.54 -0.10 0.63
N GLY A 188 3.90 -0.19 -0.65
CA GLY A 188 2.97 -0.29 -1.77
C GLY A 188 2.90 -1.71 -2.32
N TRP A 189 2.74 -1.81 -3.65
CA TRP A 189 2.72 -3.08 -4.39
C TRP A 189 3.17 -2.86 -5.83
N SER A 190 3.69 -3.90 -6.48
CA SER A 190 3.96 -3.91 -7.91
C SER A 190 2.86 -4.62 -8.70
N VAL A 191 2.13 -5.53 -8.04
CA VAL A 191 1.02 -6.28 -8.63
C VAL A 191 -0.23 -6.06 -7.78
N ARG A 192 -1.27 -5.44 -8.37
CA ARG A 192 -2.59 -5.27 -7.75
C ARG A 192 -3.56 -6.30 -8.32
N SER A 193 -4.11 -7.18 -7.49
CA SER A 193 -5.02 -8.24 -7.96
C SER A 193 -6.35 -7.70 -8.51
N PHE A 194 -6.91 -6.67 -7.85
CA PHE A 194 -8.31 -6.25 -8.01
C PHE A 194 -9.33 -7.35 -7.65
N ASP A 195 -8.97 -8.25 -6.73
CA ASP A 195 -9.79 -9.36 -6.22
C ASP A 195 -11.11 -8.93 -5.60
N THR A 196 -11.18 -7.73 -5.01
CA THR A 196 -12.43 -7.18 -4.47
C THR A 196 -13.46 -6.81 -5.55
N VAL A 197 -13.04 -6.57 -6.80
CA VAL A 197 -13.93 -6.03 -7.87
C VAL A 197 -13.99 -6.89 -9.13
N LYS A 198 -13.02 -7.76 -9.39
CA LYS A 198 -12.96 -8.63 -10.59
C LYS A 198 -13.41 -10.07 -10.28
N SER A 199 -13.73 -10.83 -11.32
CA SER A 199 -14.00 -12.27 -11.17
C SER A 199 -12.72 -13.03 -10.82
N THR A 200 -12.87 -14.22 -10.23
CA THR A 200 -11.73 -15.10 -9.87
C THR A 200 -10.82 -15.37 -11.07
N GLU A 201 -11.39 -15.61 -12.24
CA GLU A 201 -10.66 -15.91 -13.48
C GLU A 201 -9.84 -14.70 -13.94
N GLN A 202 -10.47 -13.52 -13.97
CA GLN A 202 -9.80 -12.27 -14.34
C GLN A 202 -8.64 -11.95 -13.39
N VAL A 203 -8.82 -12.20 -12.10
CA VAL A 203 -7.77 -12.02 -11.08
C VAL A 203 -6.62 -12.99 -11.33
N LEU A 204 -6.92 -14.28 -11.53
CA LEU A 204 -5.90 -15.31 -11.77
C LEU A 204 -5.10 -15.03 -13.05
N GLU A 205 -5.76 -14.68 -14.15
CA GLU A 205 -5.07 -14.29 -15.40
C GLU A 205 -4.14 -13.10 -15.18
N LYS A 206 -4.61 -12.08 -14.45
CA LYS A 206 -3.82 -10.90 -14.13
C LYS A 206 -2.61 -11.25 -13.26
N LEU A 207 -2.81 -12.01 -12.17
CA LEU A 207 -1.75 -12.43 -11.28
C LEU A 207 -0.68 -13.23 -12.03
N LYS A 208 -1.08 -14.21 -12.85
CA LYS A 208 -0.16 -15.03 -13.65
C LYS A 208 0.64 -14.20 -14.65
N ARG A 209 0.00 -13.22 -15.29
CA ARG A 209 0.64 -12.33 -16.29
C ARG A 209 1.60 -11.33 -15.66
N GLU A 210 1.28 -10.79 -14.48
CA GLU A 210 2.00 -9.66 -13.89
C GLU A 210 2.98 -10.07 -12.79
N THR A 211 3.00 -11.33 -12.34
CA THR A 211 3.99 -11.80 -11.38
C THR A 211 5.39 -11.80 -12.00
N HIS A 212 6.33 -11.16 -11.31
CA HIS A 212 7.72 -11.00 -11.72
C HIS A 212 8.66 -11.11 -10.50
N PRO A 213 9.98 -11.33 -10.68
CA PRO A 213 10.98 -11.23 -9.62
C PRO A 213 10.83 -9.97 -8.77
N GLY A 214 10.85 -10.11 -7.45
CA GLY A 214 10.68 -9.00 -6.51
C GLY A 214 9.25 -8.50 -6.33
N ALA A 215 8.23 -9.16 -6.91
CA ALA A 215 6.87 -8.66 -6.83
C ALA A 215 6.33 -8.62 -5.39
N ILE A 216 5.66 -7.53 -5.06
CA ILE A 216 4.76 -7.44 -3.89
C ILE A 216 3.34 -7.51 -4.43
N ILE A 217 2.63 -8.58 -4.09
CA ILE A 217 1.28 -8.87 -4.56
C ILE A 217 0.28 -8.39 -3.50
N LEU A 218 -0.61 -7.48 -3.89
CA LEU A 218 -1.73 -7.01 -3.07
C LEU A 218 -2.96 -7.89 -3.32
N LEU A 219 -3.48 -8.48 -2.24
CA LEU A 219 -4.72 -9.26 -2.14
C LEU A 219 -5.56 -8.75 -0.94
N HIS A 220 -6.79 -9.24 -0.79
CA HIS A 220 -7.64 -8.96 0.37
C HIS A 220 -8.19 -10.27 0.94
N ASP A 221 -8.11 -10.44 2.27
CA ASP A 221 -8.56 -11.63 3.00
C ASP A 221 -9.94 -11.42 3.64
N THR A 222 -10.78 -10.60 3.02
CA THR A 222 -12.09 -10.17 3.54
C THR A 222 -13.27 -10.63 2.69
N HIS A 223 -13.05 -11.53 1.72
CA HIS A 223 -14.09 -12.03 0.82
C HIS A 223 -13.89 -13.49 0.40
N GLU A 224 -14.99 -14.19 0.10
CA GLU A 224 -14.98 -15.63 -0.25
C GLU A 224 -14.08 -15.99 -1.44
N LYS A 225 -13.96 -15.11 -2.45
CA LYS A 225 -13.18 -15.38 -3.67
C LYS A 225 -11.68 -15.60 -3.39
N ILE A 226 -11.17 -15.19 -2.23
CA ILE A 226 -9.74 -15.32 -1.92
C ILE A 226 -9.32 -16.79 -1.85
N ILE A 227 -10.22 -17.67 -1.41
CA ILE A 227 -9.97 -19.10 -1.24
C ILE A 227 -9.70 -19.79 -2.59
N PRO A 228 -10.58 -19.70 -3.62
CA PRO A 228 -10.28 -20.26 -4.93
C PRO A 228 -9.10 -19.55 -5.62
N ILE A 229 -8.91 -18.23 -5.41
CA ILE A 229 -7.73 -17.51 -5.94
C ILE A 229 -6.44 -18.13 -5.41
N LEU A 230 -6.30 -18.27 -4.08
CA LEU A 230 -5.09 -18.83 -3.47
C LEU A 230 -4.91 -20.31 -3.82
N THR A 231 -6.00 -21.08 -3.84
CA THR A 231 -5.98 -22.51 -4.19
C THR A 231 -5.42 -22.75 -5.59
N ALA A 232 -5.70 -21.85 -6.55
CA ALA A 232 -5.15 -21.95 -7.91
C ALA A 232 -3.78 -21.26 -8.05
N PHE A 233 -3.55 -20.14 -7.36
CA PHE A 233 -2.36 -19.32 -7.56
C PHE A 233 -1.12 -19.86 -6.85
N LEU A 234 -1.25 -20.41 -5.63
CA LEU A 234 -0.12 -20.97 -4.89
C LEU A 234 0.55 -22.14 -5.64
N PRO A 235 -0.18 -23.15 -6.15
CA PRO A 235 0.43 -24.19 -6.99
C PRO A 235 1.09 -23.63 -8.25
N TRP A 236 0.47 -22.63 -8.89
CA TRP A 236 1.02 -22.01 -10.09
C TRP A 236 2.36 -21.32 -9.80
N LEU A 237 2.50 -20.63 -8.66
CA LEU A 237 3.77 -20.02 -8.24
C LEU A 237 4.87 -21.09 -8.14
N VAL A 238 4.59 -22.20 -7.45
CA VAL A 238 5.54 -23.31 -7.29
C VAL A 238 5.92 -23.90 -8.65
N GLN A 239 4.94 -24.20 -9.51
CA GLN A 239 5.19 -24.74 -10.86
C GLN A 239 6.03 -23.82 -11.75
N ASN A 240 5.95 -22.50 -11.53
CA ASN A 240 6.70 -21.51 -12.31
C ASN A 240 8.02 -21.09 -11.63
N GLY A 241 8.42 -21.77 -10.56
CA GLY A 241 9.67 -21.56 -9.83
C GLY A 241 9.69 -20.30 -8.98
N TYR A 242 8.54 -19.77 -8.60
CA TYR A 242 8.44 -18.66 -7.65
C TYR A 242 8.45 -19.17 -6.22
N ARG A 243 9.25 -18.50 -5.38
CA ARG A 243 9.26 -18.68 -3.93
C ARG A 243 8.58 -17.50 -3.27
N VAL A 244 7.61 -17.78 -2.40
CA VAL A 244 7.03 -16.73 -1.55
C VAL A 244 7.93 -16.57 -0.32
N VAL A 245 8.38 -15.35 -0.07
CA VAL A 245 9.24 -14.99 1.07
C VAL A 245 8.54 -13.95 1.94
N PRO A 246 8.89 -13.85 3.24
CA PRO A 246 8.45 -12.75 4.08
C PRO A 246 8.77 -11.39 3.44
N LEU A 247 7.91 -10.40 3.69
CA LEU A 247 8.02 -9.10 3.03
C LEU A 247 9.27 -8.32 3.46
N ASP A 248 9.62 -8.41 4.74
CA ASP A 248 10.81 -7.80 5.31
C ASP A 248 12.10 -8.41 4.76
N ASP A 249 12.14 -9.73 4.54
CA ASP A 249 13.21 -10.41 3.82
C ASP A 249 13.33 -9.91 2.38
N LEU A 250 12.21 -9.83 1.65
CA LEU A 250 12.18 -9.37 0.26
C LEU A 250 12.70 -7.93 0.13
N LEU A 251 12.33 -7.07 1.07
CA LEU A 251 12.68 -5.65 1.10
C LEU A 251 14.00 -5.37 1.81
N LYS A 252 14.58 -6.35 2.52
CA LYS A 252 15.78 -6.22 3.37
C LYS A 252 15.63 -5.12 4.43
N ILE A 253 14.50 -5.13 5.12
CA ILE A 253 14.16 -4.18 6.19
C ILE A 253 13.73 -4.93 7.46
N GLN A 254 13.44 -4.21 8.54
CA GLN A 254 12.80 -4.79 9.72
C GLN A 254 11.29 -4.57 9.67
N ALA A 255 10.49 -5.63 9.85
CA ALA A 255 9.05 -5.51 9.98
C ALA A 255 8.60 -4.91 11.33
N TYR A 256 9.40 -5.12 12.38
CA TYR A 256 9.09 -4.72 13.76
C TYR A 256 10.22 -3.88 14.38
N GLU A 257 9.88 -3.04 15.36
CA GLU A 257 10.87 -2.28 16.14
C GLU A 257 11.74 -3.25 16.96
N SER A 258 13.05 -3.02 16.97
CA SER A 258 13.97 -3.78 17.83
C SER A 258 13.79 -3.33 19.27
N ASN A 259 13.73 -4.28 20.19
CA ASN A 259 13.75 -4.02 21.64
C ASN A 259 15.09 -3.41 22.07
#